data_AF-A0A1S2WWZ3-F1
#
_entry.id   AF-A0A1S2WWZ3-F1
#
_cell.length_a   1.000
_cell.length_b   1.000
_cell.length_c   1.000
_cell.angle_alpha   90.00
_cell.angle_beta   90.00
_cell.angle_gamma   90.00
#
_symmetry.space_group_name_H-M   'P 1'
#
loop_
_entity.id
_entity.type
_entity.pdbx_description
1 polymer ?
#
loop_
_entity_poly.entity_id
_entity_poly.type
_entity_poly.pdbx_seq_one_letter_code
_entity_poly.pdbx_strand_id
1 'polypeptide(L)'
;MDLLHRCEARFEPVIKEETDILTEWLVDSAYPVDIEIAEKCKLTSAIGDSIANISCQGSSMLNDNIKSFIDSGGYITEIAIIWREQLAMTVNTKLQFKAIKFLDGIKDLNKEDNSGHEADLLLMADIFAELINTMQNWIVEEN
;
A
#
# COMPACT_ATOMS: atom_id res chain seq x y z
N MET A 1 17.36 14.38 -4.64
CA MET A 1 16.75 15.68 -4.29
C MET A 1 17.18 16.79 -5.25
N ASP A 2 18.47 16.90 -5.63
CA ASP A 2 18.95 17.97 -6.52
C ASP A 2 18.25 18.09 -7.89
N LEU A 3 17.90 16.97 -8.52
CA LEU A 3 17.12 16.97 -9.77
C LEU A 3 15.68 17.45 -9.59
N LEU A 4 15.05 17.14 -8.45
CA LEU A 4 13.67 17.55 -8.16
C LEU A 4 13.60 19.03 -7.79
N HIS A 5 14.59 19.55 -7.05
CA HIS A 5 14.72 20.97 -6.75
C HIS A 5 14.89 21.84 -8.02
N ARG A 6 15.53 21.30 -9.07
CA ARG A 6 15.67 21.96 -10.38
C ARG A 6 14.37 22.04 -11.16
N CYS A 7 13.39 21.18 -10.86
CA CYS A 7 12.06 21.20 -11.46
C CYS A 7 11.10 22.14 -10.69
N GLU A 8 11.59 22.91 -9.72
CA GLU A 8 10.79 23.74 -8.79
C GLU A 8 9.70 22.98 -8.02
N ALA A 9 9.70 21.65 -8.10
CA ALA A 9 8.76 20.80 -7.40
C ALA A 9 9.12 20.79 -5.91
N ARG A 10 8.23 21.37 -5.10
CA ARG A 10 8.34 21.38 -3.64
C ARG A 10 7.66 20.14 -3.09
N PHE A 11 8.44 19.27 -2.46
CA PHE A 11 7.93 18.11 -1.76
C PHE A 11 8.28 18.22 -0.28
N GLU A 12 7.27 18.06 0.57
CA GLU A 12 7.50 17.84 1.99
C GLU A 12 7.65 16.34 2.21
N PRO A 13 8.78 15.88 2.76
CA PRO A 13 8.94 14.47 3.07
C PRO A 13 7.91 14.07 4.14
N VAL A 14 7.25 12.93 3.94
CA VAL A 14 6.47 12.28 5.00
C VAL A 14 7.46 11.71 6.01
N ILE A 15 7.60 12.38 7.16
CA ILE A 15 8.56 12.02 8.21
C ILE A 15 7.91 11.13 9.29
N LYS A 16 6.59 11.25 9.47
CA LYS A 16 5.84 10.48 10.48
C LYS A 16 5.46 9.11 9.93
N GLU A 17 5.69 8.07 10.73
CA GLU A 17 5.14 6.75 10.46
C GLU A 17 3.72 6.68 11.01
N GLU A 18 2.78 6.25 10.19
CA GLU A 18 1.40 5.97 10.58
C GLU A 18 1.28 4.46 10.82
N THR A 19 1.54 4.04 12.07
CA THR A 19 1.58 2.64 12.48
C THR A 19 0.20 2.01 12.68
N ASP A 20 -0.79 2.85 12.96
CA ASP A 20 -2.09 2.40 13.41
C ASP A 20 -3.01 2.11 12.23
N ILE A 21 -2.97 2.95 11.18
CA ILE A 21 -3.80 2.83 9.97
C ILE A 21 -3.75 1.42 9.38
N LEU A 22 -2.55 0.87 9.14
CA LEU A 22 -2.43 -0.46 8.52
C LEU A 22 -2.88 -1.59 9.45
N THR A 23 -2.78 -1.36 10.77
CA THR A 23 -3.24 -2.32 11.78
C THR A 23 -4.77 -2.31 11.84
N GLU A 24 -5.40 -1.15 11.84
CA GLU A 24 -6.87 -0.97 11.78
C GLU A 24 -7.45 -1.52 10.47
N TRP A 25 -6.79 -1.28 9.33
CA TRP A 25 -7.19 -1.87 8.05
C TRP A 25 -7.31 -3.38 8.16
N LEU A 26 -6.33 -4.04 8.77
CA LEU A 26 -6.35 -5.48 8.90
C LEU A 26 -7.33 -5.97 10.00
N VAL A 27 -7.30 -5.37 11.19
CA VAL A 27 -8.05 -5.85 12.35
C VAL A 27 -9.54 -5.49 12.27
N ASP A 28 -9.83 -4.24 11.92
CA ASP A 28 -11.19 -3.67 11.93
C ASP A 28 -11.84 -3.68 10.55
N SER A 29 -11.13 -4.19 9.53
CA SER A 29 -11.56 -4.11 8.13
C SER A 29 -11.84 -2.66 7.70
N ALA A 30 -11.10 -1.71 8.28
CA ALA A 30 -11.25 -0.27 8.05
C ALA A 30 -10.57 0.23 6.76
N TYR A 31 -10.21 -0.67 5.85
CA TYR A 31 -9.63 -0.28 4.58
C TYR A 31 -10.68 0.37 3.66
N PRO A 32 -10.26 1.28 2.76
CA PRO A 32 -11.13 1.91 1.77
C PRO A 32 -11.90 0.89 0.91
N VAL A 33 -13.10 1.27 0.44
CA VAL A 33 -13.98 0.38 -0.35
C VAL A 33 -13.35 -0.15 -1.64
N ASP A 34 -12.38 0.57 -2.18
CA ASP A 34 -11.67 0.27 -3.42
C ASP A 34 -10.35 -0.50 -3.20
N ILE A 35 -10.07 -0.87 -1.94
CA ILE A 35 -8.94 -1.69 -1.52
C ILE A 35 -9.42 -3.09 -1.13
N GLU A 36 -8.65 -4.08 -1.56
CA GLU A 36 -8.70 -5.43 -1.04
C GLU A 36 -7.37 -5.77 -0.37
N ILE A 37 -7.42 -6.38 0.80
CA ILE A 37 -6.21 -6.88 1.47
C ILE A 37 -5.76 -8.17 0.78
N ALA A 38 -4.54 -8.15 0.25
CA ALA A 38 -3.91 -9.31 -0.36
C ALA A 38 -3.13 -10.14 0.68
N GLU A 39 -2.68 -11.31 0.27
CA GLU A 39 -2.21 -12.36 1.19
C GLU A 39 -0.79 -12.15 1.77
N LYS A 40 -0.29 -10.93 1.94
CA LYS A 40 1.04 -10.71 2.53
C LYS A 40 1.09 -9.51 3.44
N CYS A 41 1.59 -9.68 4.66
CA CYS A 41 1.85 -8.58 5.59
C CYS A 41 3.13 -8.83 6.40
N LYS A 42 3.61 -7.76 7.02
CA LYS A 42 4.70 -7.79 7.98
C LYS A 42 4.27 -7.09 9.25
N LEU A 43 4.69 -7.64 10.38
CA LEU A 43 4.40 -7.11 11.70
C LEU A 43 5.69 -6.92 12.48
N THR A 44 5.68 -5.97 13.39
CA THR A 44 6.77 -5.78 14.35
C THR A 44 6.22 -5.50 15.74
N SER A 45 7.02 -5.80 16.77
CA SER A 45 6.74 -5.42 18.15
C SER A 45 8.05 -5.16 18.87
N ALA A 46 8.06 -4.13 19.73
CA ALA A 46 9.10 -3.99 20.74
C ALA A 46 8.77 -4.94 21.90
N ILE A 47 9.68 -5.86 22.23
CA ILE A 47 9.54 -6.79 23.34
C ILE A 47 10.78 -6.61 24.23
N GLY A 48 10.65 -5.79 25.28
CA GLY A 48 11.80 -5.37 26.09
C GLY A 48 12.83 -4.62 25.24
N ASP A 49 14.09 -5.06 25.28
CA ASP A 49 15.19 -4.49 24.49
C ASP A 49 15.34 -5.09 23.08
N SER A 50 14.43 -5.98 22.68
CA SER A 50 14.47 -6.68 21.39
C SER A 50 13.31 -6.29 20.49
N ILE A 51 13.53 -6.35 19.17
CA ILE A 51 12.49 -6.15 18.15
C ILE A 51 12.17 -7.49 17.52
N ALA A 52 10.91 -7.91 17.64
CA ALA A 52 10.37 -9.07 16.93
C ALA A 52 9.84 -8.63 15.56
N ASN A 53 10.16 -9.37 14.49
CA ASN A 53 9.62 -9.13 13.15
C ASN A 53 8.98 -10.41 12.61
N ILE A 54 7.75 -10.30 12.12
CA ILE A 54 6.97 -11.41 11.56
C ILE A 54 6.62 -11.08 10.12
N SER A 55 6.71 -12.06 9.22
CA SER A 55 6.14 -11.97 7.87
C SER A 55 5.11 -13.06 7.71
N CYS A 56 3.90 -12.69 7.28
CA CYS A 56 2.80 -13.59 7.05
C CYS A 56 2.50 -13.66 5.56
N GLN A 57 2.10 -14.85 5.09
CA GLN A 57 1.64 -15.04 3.73
C GLN A 57 0.51 -16.07 3.67
N GLY A 58 -0.45 -15.89 2.76
CA GLY A 58 -1.58 -16.80 2.54
C GLY A 58 -2.70 -16.64 3.57
N SER A 59 -3.44 -17.72 3.82
CA SER A 59 -4.56 -17.81 4.78
C SER A 59 -4.20 -17.52 6.25
N SER A 60 -2.96 -17.13 6.54
CA SER A 60 -2.44 -16.81 7.87
C SER A 60 -2.56 -15.34 8.28
N MET A 61 -2.98 -14.44 7.37
CA MET A 61 -2.95 -12.99 7.54
C MET A 61 -3.77 -12.45 8.73
N LEU A 62 -4.79 -13.18 9.20
CA LEU A 62 -5.68 -12.78 10.31
C LEU A 62 -6.12 -13.97 11.17
N ASN A 63 -5.18 -14.87 11.46
CA ASN A 63 -5.45 -15.96 12.40
C ASN A 63 -5.32 -15.49 13.87
N ASP A 64 -5.74 -16.34 14.81
CA ASP A 64 -5.71 -16.04 16.24
C ASP A 64 -4.31 -15.70 16.78
N ASN A 65 -3.25 -16.23 16.16
CA ASN A 65 -1.87 -15.90 16.56
C ASN A 65 -1.49 -14.47 16.17
N ILE A 66 -1.91 -14.01 14.99
CA ILE A 66 -1.65 -12.64 14.53
C ILE A 66 -2.44 -11.64 15.37
N LYS A 67 -3.71 -11.94 15.67
CA LYS A 67 -4.51 -11.13 16.60
C LYS A 67 -3.85 -11.03 17.97
N SER A 68 -3.45 -12.16 18.55
CA SER A 68 -2.76 -12.18 19.84
C SER A 68 -1.42 -11.44 19.82
N PHE A 69 -0.68 -11.45 18.71
CA PHE A 69 0.56 -10.69 18.57
C PHE A 69 0.28 -9.18 18.54
N ILE A 70 -0.76 -8.76 17.82
CA ILE A 70 -1.20 -7.35 17.77
C ILE A 70 -1.67 -6.89 19.17
N ASP A 71 -2.51 -7.70 19.84
CA ASP A 71 -2.98 -7.42 21.22
C ASP A 71 -1.84 -7.30 22.24
N SER A 72 -0.67 -7.89 21.94
CA SER A 72 0.53 -7.82 22.78
C SER A 72 1.41 -6.59 22.49
N GLY A 73 0.94 -5.64 21.68
CA GLY A 73 1.65 -4.43 21.29
C GLY A 73 2.37 -4.51 19.94
N GLY A 74 2.08 -5.54 19.14
CA GLY A 74 2.54 -5.63 17.76
C GLY A 74 1.70 -4.78 16.81
N TYR A 75 2.29 -4.33 15.71
CA TYR A 75 1.59 -3.55 14.68
C TYR A 75 2.05 -3.92 13.27
N ILE A 76 1.21 -3.63 12.27
CA ILE A 76 1.49 -3.88 10.86
C ILE A 76 2.48 -2.83 10.32
N THR A 77 3.55 -3.30 9.69
CA THR A 77 4.59 -2.44 9.06
C THR A 77 4.46 -2.37 7.55
N GLU A 78 4.01 -3.46 6.92
CA GLU A 78 3.75 -3.53 5.48
C GLU A 78 2.54 -4.46 5.24
N ILE A 79 1.69 -4.12 4.28
CA ILE A 79 0.55 -4.95 3.85
C ILE A 79 0.40 -4.90 2.33
N ALA A 80 0.20 -6.06 1.72
CA ALA A 80 -0.11 -6.18 0.32
C ALA A 80 -1.60 -5.88 0.10
N ILE A 81 -1.88 -5.12 -0.94
CA ILE A 81 -3.21 -4.67 -1.30
C ILE A 81 -3.44 -4.82 -2.80
N ILE A 82 -4.70 -4.94 -3.19
CA ILE A 82 -5.17 -4.80 -4.56
C ILE A 82 -6.08 -3.58 -4.59
N TRP A 83 -5.82 -2.67 -5.52
CA TRP A 83 -6.65 -1.49 -5.75
C TRP A 83 -7.48 -1.68 -7.03
N ARG A 84 -8.81 -1.66 -6.89
CA ARG A 84 -9.81 -1.76 -7.98
C ARG A 84 -9.58 -2.88 -9.00
N GLU A 85 -8.97 -3.98 -8.61
CA GLU A 85 -8.52 -5.05 -9.53
C GLU A 85 -7.56 -4.56 -10.65
N GLN A 86 -7.02 -3.34 -10.53
CA GLN A 86 -6.12 -2.74 -11.52
C GLN A 86 -4.66 -2.88 -11.12
N LEU A 87 -4.35 -2.65 -9.83
CA LEU A 87 -2.99 -2.64 -9.33
C LEU A 87 -2.86 -3.54 -8.10
N ALA A 88 -1.88 -4.43 -8.11
CA ALA A 88 -1.39 -5.11 -6.90
C ALA A 88 -0.13 -4.40 -6.40
N MET A 89 -0.08 -4.06 -5.11
CA MET A 89 1.02 -3.31 -4.52
C MET A 89 1.19 -3.63 -3.03
N THR A 90 2.24 -3.09 -2.42
CA THR A 90 2.47 -3.16 -0.97
C THR A 90 2.55 -1.74 -0.42
N VAL A 91 1.76 -1.44 0.60
CA VAL A 91 1.81 -0.19 1.37
C VAL A 91 2.54 -0.41 2.69
N ASN A 92 3.24 0.60 3.19
CA ASN A 92 3.92 0.57 4.48
C ASN A 92 3.52 1.75 5.37
N THR A 93 3.98 1.75 6.62
CA THR A 93 3.71 2.81 7.61
C THR A 93 4.23 4.19 7.21
N LYS A 94 5.09 4.28 6.18
CA LYS A 94 5.57 5.54 5.58
C LYS A 94 4.72 5.99 4.40
N LEU A 95 3.57 5.35 4.19
CA LEU A 95 2.66 5.56 3.07
C LEU A 95 3.36 5.39 1.71
N GLN A 96 4.35 4.52 1.65
CA GLN A 96 5.07 4.19 0.41
C GLN A 96 4.43 2.99 -0.27
N PHE A 97 4.14 3.13 -1.56
CA PHE A 97 3.75 2.01 -2.41
C PHE A 97 4.98 1.36 -3.03
N LYS A 98 5.08 0.04 -2.87
CA LYS A 98 6.18 -0.78 -3.35
C LYS A 98 5.63 -1.93 -4.19
N ALA A 99 6.50 -2.51 -5.01
CA ALA A 99 6.19 -3.70 -5.81
C ALA A 99 4.88 -3.57 -6.62
N ILE A 100 4.64 -2.38 -7.17
CA ILE A 100 3.45 -2.07 -7.97
C ILE A 100 3.44 -2.96 -9.22
N LYS A 101 2.33 -3.65 -9.44
CA LYS A 101 2.08 -4.52 -10.59
C LYS A 101 0.72 -4.20 -11.17
N PHE A 102 0.69 -3.89 -12.46
CA PHE A 102 -0.54 -3.84 -13.23
C PHE A 102 -1.13 -5.25 -13.38
N LEU A 103 -2.42 -5.37 -13.11
CA LEU A 103 -3.18 -6.60 -13.25
C LEU A 103 -3.67 -6.76 -14.70
N ASP A 104 -4.09 -7.98 -15.05
CA ASP A 104 -4.23 -8.37 -16.45
C ASP A 104 -5.32 -7.60 -17.19
N GLY A 105 -6.40 -7.19 -16.49
CA GLY A 105 -7.44 -6.36 -17.09
C GLY A 105 -6.94 -5.02 -17.63
N ILE A 106 -5.90 -4.43 -17.04
CA ILE A 106 -5.25 -3.22 -17.55
C ILE A 106 -4.34 -3.53 -18.73
N LYS A 107 -3.58 -4.62 -18.65
CA LYS A 107 -2.64 -5.01 -19.71
C LYS A 107 -3.34 -5.32 -21.02
N ASP A 108 -4.59 -5.79 -20.95
CA ASP A 108 -5.37 -6.14 -22.13
C ASP A 108 -5.88 -4.92 -22.89
N LEU A 109 -5.99 -3.75 -22.25
CA LEU A 109 -6.48 -2.50 -22.89
C LEU A 109 -5.55 -1.98 -24.00
N ASN A 110 -4.26 -2.33 -23.95
CA ASN A 110 -3.26 -1.88 -24.92
C ASN A 110 -2.78 -2.98 -25.87
N LYS A 111 -3.34 -4.20 -25.81
CA LYS A 111 -2.90 -5.31 -26.67
C LYS A 111 -3.33 -5.20 -28.13
N GLU A 112 -4.39 -4.44 -28.41
CA GLU A 112 -4.98 -4.36 -29.76
C GLU A 112 -4.32 -3.31 -30.65
N ASP A 113 -3.73 -2.28 -30.07
CA ASP A 113 -3.00 -1.26 -30.82
C ASP A 113 -1.50 -1.55 -30.79
N ASN A 114 -0.88 -1.66 -31.98
CA ASN A 114 0.58 -1.65 -32.17
C ASN A 114 1.21 -0.28 -31.80
N SER A 115 0.59 0.48 -30.89
CA SER A 115 0.86 1.88 -30.54
C SER A 115 2.06 2.08 -29.60
N GLY A 116 2.73 1.00 -29.20
CA GLY A 116 4.05 1.06 -28.57
C GLY A 116 4.08 1.69 -27.17
N HIS A 117 5.30 1.96 -26.70
CA HIS A 117 5.59 2.43 -25.33
C HIS A 117 4.89 3.74 -24.93
N GLU A 118 4.43 4.56 -25.89
CA GLU A 118 3.75 5.84 -25.61
C GLU A 118 2.32 5.61 -25.09
N ALA A 119 1.58 4.66 -25.67
CA ALA A 119 0.25 4.31 -25.19
C ALA A 119 0.30 3.66 -23.79
N ASP A 120 1.30 2.83 -23.54
CA ASP A 120 1.55 2.29 -22.20
C ASP A 120 1.85 3.40 -21.19
N LEU A 121 2.66 4.38 -21.55
CA LEU A 121 2.98 5.51 -20.67
C LEU A 121 1.73 6.33 -20.34
N LEU A 122 0.88 6.61 -21.33
CA LEU A 122 -0.36 7.35 -21.12
C LEU A 122 -1.30 6.58 -20.19
N LEU A 123 -1.52 5.29 -20.45
CA LEU A 123 -2.36 4.44 -19.60
C LEU A 123 -1.83 4.37 -18.17
N MET A 124 -0.51 4.18 -18.00
CA MET A 124 0.11 4.18 -16.67
C MET A 124 -0.07 5.53 -15.96
N ALA A 125 0.10 6.64 -16.67
CA ALA A 125 -0.05 7.99 -16.11
C ALA A 125 -1.49 8.23 -15.63
N ASP A 126 -2.48 7.83 -16.42
CA ASP A 126 -3.90 7.97 -16.07
C ASP A 126 -4.23 7.15 -14.81
N ILE A 127 -3.81 5.88 -14.77
CA ILE A 127 -4.02 4.99 -13.62
C ILE A 127 -3.36 5.54 -12.35
N PHE A 128 -2.13 6.07 -12.45
CA PHE A 128 -1.47 6.67 -11.30
C PHE A 128 -2.14 7.97 -10.85
N ALA A 129 -2.64 8.78 -11.78
CA ALA A 129 -3.40 9.98 -11.43
C ALA A 129 -4.69 9.62 -10.67
N GLU A 130 -5.41 8.59 -11.13
CA GLU A 130 -6.58 8.06 -10.42
C GLU A 130 -6.25 7.50 -9.04
N LEU A 131 -5.16 6.75 -8.91
CA LEU A 131 -4.68 6.22 -7.63
C LEU A 131 -4.41 7.37 -6.66
N ILE A 132 -3.64 8.38 -7.07
CA ILE A 132 -3.28 9.54 -6.23
C ILE A 132 -4.54 10.28 -5.78
N ASN A 133 -5.49 10.52 -6.68
CA ASN A 133 -6.74 11.19 -6.34
C ASN A 133 -7.58 10.36 -5.36
N THR A 134 -7.60 9.04 -5.52
CA THR A 134 -8.41 8.19 -4.66
C THR A 134 -7.81 8.07 -3.26
N MET A 135 -6.49 8.00 -3.17
CA MET A 135 -5.75 7.98 -1.90
C MET A 135 -6.03 9.18 -0.99
N GLN A 136 -6.40 10.33 -1.54
CA GLN A 136 -6.79 11.49 -0.73
C GLN A 136 -7.96 11.19 0.21
N ASN A 137 -8.77 10.18 -0.12
CA ASN A 137 -9.91 9.74 0.68
C ASN A 137 -9.60 8.52 1.56
N TRP A 138 -8.38 7.99 1.52
CA TRP A 138 -7.98 6.83 2.32
C TRP A 138 -7.55 7.20 3.74
N ILE A 139 -7.18 8.46 3.94
CA ILE A 139 -6.88 9.01 5.26
C ILE A 139 -8.19 9.61 5.77
N VAL A 140 -8.81 8.95 6.74
CA VAL A 140 -9.94 9.51 7.46
C VAL A 140 -9.39 10.58 8.40
N GLU A 141 -9.84 11.83 8.27
CA GLU A 141 -9.50 12.88 9.22
C GLU A 141 -9.90 12.42 10.64
N GLU A 142 -8.95 12.48 11.58
CA GLU A 142 -9.28 12.44 13.01
C GLU A 142 -10.27 13.57 13.30
N ASN A 143 -11.49 13.24 13.74
CA ASN A 143 -12.39 14.19 14.39
C ASN A 143 -11.91 14.50 15.80
#